data_AF-K4BFP2-F1
#
_entry.id   AF-K4BFP2-F1
#
_cell.length_a   1.000
_cell.length_b   1.000
_cell.length_c   1.000
_cell.angle_alpha   90.00
_cell.angle_beta   90.00
_cell.angle_gamma   90.00
#
_symmetry.space_group_name_H-M   'P 1'
#
loop_
_entity.id
_entity.type
_entity.pdbx_description
1 polymer ?
#
loop_
_entity_poly.entity_id
_entity_poly.type
_entity_poly.pdbx_seq_one_letter_code
_entity_poly.pdbx_strand_id
1 'polypeptide(L)'
;MNKALSYIVKSIVAKAVAKEARMGAPLLRLYFYDCFVKGCDVSVFLNGSGTLISEKLSNTNINSTRGFDVIDEIKFVVEKKCPQTVSCADILTLAARDSIVLVNTTTLNLEKSN
;
A
#
# COMPACT_ATOMS: atom_id res chain seq x y z
N MET A 1 13.92 -12.13 5.40
CA MET A 1 12.60 -11.88 4.76
C MET A 1 12.00 -13.20 4.29
N ASN A 2 10.80 -13.56 4.75
CA ASN A 2 10.10 -14.75 4.28
C ASN A 2 9.70 -14.57 2.80
N LYS A 3 10.24 -15.39 1.89
CA LYS A 3 9.93 -15.32 0.44
C LYS A 3 8.42 -15.34 0.16
N ALA A 4 7.64 -16.01 1.00
CA ALA A 4 6.19 -16.09 0.84
C ALA A 4 5.48 -14.74 1.03
N LEU A 5 5.94 -13.90 1.96
CA LEU A 5 5.33 -12.58 2.22
C LEU A 5 5.50 -11.65 1.01
N SER A 6 6.74 -11.49 0.54
CA SER A 6 7.04 -10.65 -0.62
C SER A 6 6.28 -11.11 -1.87
N TYR A 7 6.07 -12.42 -2.04
CA TYR A 7 5.28 -12.94 -3.16
C TYR A 7 3.79 -12.56 -3.05
N ILE A 8 3.18 -12.70 -1.86
CA ILE A 8 1.77 -12.34 -1.64
C ILE A 8 1.55 -10.86 -1.92
N VAL A 9 2.39 -9.99 -1.33
CA VAL A 9 2.30 -8.53 -1.51
C VAL A 9 2.42 -8.18 -3.00
N LYS A 10 3.50 -8.63 -3.66
CA LYS A 10 3.74 -8.37 -5.09
C LYS A 10 2.58 -8.82 -5.97
N SER A 11 2.02 -9.99 -5.70
CA SER A 11 0.91 -10.55 -6.49
C SER A 11 -0.35 -9.69 -6.41
N ILE A 12 -0.73 -9.27 -5.21
CA ILE A 12 -1.93 -8.44 -5.01
C ILE A 12 -1.72 -7.02 -5.56
N VAL A 13 -0.55 -6.42 -5.34
CA VAL A 13 -0.21 -5.11 -5.92
C VAL A 13 -0.22 -5.18 -7.45
N ALA A 14 0.35 -6.23 -8.06
CA ALA A 14 0.32 -6.41 -9.51
C ALA A 14 -1.11 -6.52 -10.06
N LYS A 15 -2.00 -7.24 -9.37
CA LYS A 15 -3.43 -7.30 -9.74
C LYS A 15 -4.10 -5.94 -9.64
N ALA A 16 -3.83 -5.18 -8.57
CA ALA A 16 -4.40 -3.86 -8.37
C ALA A 16 -3.94 -2.87 -9.45
N VAL A 17 -2.65 -2.89 -9.81
CA VAL A 17 -2.08 -2.08 -10.91
C VAL A 17 -2.62 -2.53 -12.27
N ALA A 18 -2.78 -3.82 -12.52
CA ALA A 18 -3.37 -4.31 -13.77
C ALA A 18 -4.84 -3.89 -13.92
N LYS A 19 -5.60 -3.85 -12.82
CA LYS A 19 -6.98 -3.36 -12.80
C LYS A 19 -7.05 -1.84 -12.96
N GLU A 20 -6.14 -1.12 -12.33
CA GLU A 20 -6.04 0.34 -12.44
C GLU A 20 -4.57 0.75 -12.53
N ALA A 21 -4.11 1.09 -13.73
CA ALA A 21 -2.68 1.38 -14.00
C ALA A 21 -2.07 2.44 -13.07
N ARG A 22 -2.89 3.38 -12.59
CA ARG A 22 -2.45 4.44 -11.68
C ARG A 22 -2.25 3.98 -10.25
N MET A 23 -2.72 2.80 -9.82
CA MET A 23 -2.75 2.37 -8.41
C MET A 23 -1.38 2.29 -7.74
N GLY A 24 -0.30 2.12 -8.50
CA GLY A 24 1.05 2.14 -7.93
C GLY A 24 1.42 3.48 -7.27
N ALA A 25 1.00 4.60 -7.87
CA ALA A 25 1.32 5.92 -7.34
C ALA A 25 0.60 6.24 -5.99
N PRO A 26 -0.71 5.97 -5.83
CA PRO A 26 -1.39 6.06 -4.54
C PRO A 26 -0.79 5.21 -3.43
N LEU A 27 -0.36 3.97 -3.72
CA LEU A 27 0.24 3.10 -2.70
C LEU A 27 1.58 3.66 -2.21
N LEU A 28 2.40 4.17 -3.12
CA LEU A 28 3.62 4.88 -2.77
C LEU A 28 3.33 6.16 -1.97
N ARG A 29 2.32 6.93 -2.40
CA ARG A 29 1.87 8.14 -1.72
C ARG A 29 1.40 7.81 -0.30
N LEU A 30 0.67 6.72 -0.10
CA LEU A 30 0.16 6.31 1.20
C LEU A 30 1.31 5.97 2.16
N TYR A 31 2.33 5.26 1.69
CA TYR A 31 3.57 5.03 2.45
C TYR A 31 4.28 6.34 2.81
N PHE A 32 4.37 7.28 1.87
CA PHE A 32 4.96 8.59 2.15
C PHE A 32 4.21 9.34 3.27
N TYR A 33 2.88 9.41 3.22
CA TYR A 33 2.11 10.13 4.24
C TYR A 33 2.17 9.47 5.61
N ASP A 34 2.20 8.14 5.67
CA ASP A 34 2.43 7.41 6.90
C ASP A 34 3.78 7.80 7.51
N CYS A 35 4.88 7.60 6.76
CA CYS A 35 6.21 7.86 7.25
C CYS A 35 6.50 9.33 7.59
N PHE A 36 5.84 10.28 6.95
CA PHE A 36 6.08 11.71 7.14
C PHE A 36 5.43 12.25 8.43
N VAL A 37 4.35 11.62 8.90
CA VAL A 37 3.66 12.00 10.13
C VAL A 37 4.05 11.02 11.22
N LYS A 38 4.96 11.43 12.10
CA LYS A 38 5.38 10.64 13.29
C LYS A 38 6.01 9.26 13.01
N GLY A 39 6.26 8.91 11.75
CA GLY A 39 7.02 7.73 11.35
C GLY A 39 6.15 6.65 10.70
N CYS A 40 6.78 5.60 10.18
CA CYS A 40 6.09 4.56 9.42
C CYS A 40 5.39 3.55 10.36
N ASP A 41 4.31 3.96 11.01
CA ASP A 41 3.61 3.20 12.05
C ASP A 41 2.17 2.80 11.68
N VAL A 42 1.72 3.11 10.46
CA VAL A 42 0.37 2.83 9.94
C VAL A 42 -0.73 3.65 10.64
N SER A 43 -0.37 4.74 11.32
CA SER A 43 -1.32 5.67 11.92
C SER A 43 -2.30 6.25 10.88
N VAL A 44 -1.88 6.40 9.62
CA VAL A 44 -2.72 6.89 8.52
C VAL A 44 -3.94 5.98 8.21
N PHE A 45 -3.93 4.72 8.66
CA PHE A 45 -5.02 3.77 8.43
C PHE A 45 -6.13 3.87 9.49
N LEU A 46 -5.84 4.45 10.65
CA LEU A 46 -6.78 4.48 11.76
C LEU A 46 -7.97 5.38 11.43
N ASN A 47 -9.17 4.85 11.64
CA ASN A 47 -10.40 5.64 11.57
C ASN A 47 -10.59 6.40 12.89
N GLY A 48 -11.26 7.55 12.83
CA GLY A 48 -11.49 8.38 14.01
C GLY A 48 -12.41 7.67 15.00
N SER A 49 -12.13 7.82 16.30
CA SER A 49 -12.95 7.26 17.37
C SER A 49 -12.77 8.06 18.66
N GLY A 50 -13.87 8.50 19.27
CA GLY A 50 -13.85 9.31 20.48
C GLY A 50 -13.01 10.58 20.28
N THR A 51 -11.89 10.69 21.00
CA THR A 51 -10.95 11.81 20.92
C THR A 51 -9.87 11.65 19.83
N LEU A 52 -9.79 10.49 19.18
CA LEU A 52 -8.83 10.24 18.11
C LEU A 52 -9.33 10.83 16.80
N ILE A 53 -8.63 11.85 16.31
CA ILE A 53 -8.85 12.44 14.99
C ILE A 53 -8.02 11.66 13.98
N SER A 54 -8.67 11.08 12.97
CA SER A 54 -7.99 10.32 11.93
C SER A 54 -7.16 11.21 11.03
N GLU A 55 -5.94 10.76 10.70
CA GLU A 55 -5.09 11.40 9.72
C GLU A 55 -5.67 11.37 8.30
N LYS A 56 -6.63 10.47 8.03
CA LYS A 56 -7.39 10.44 6.77
C LYS A 56 -8.20 11.71 6.55
N LEU A 57 -8.57 12.40 7.63
CA LEU A 57 -9.35 13.64 7.58
C LEU A 57 -8.48 14.89 7.48
N SER A 58 -7.14 14.75 7.50
CA SER A 58 -6.26 15.90 7.29
C SER A 58 -6.43 16.47 5.88
N ASN A 59 -6.18 17.79 5.73
CA ASN A 59 -6.33 18.49 4.45
C ASN A 59 -5.51 17.86 3.30
N THR A 60 -4.41 17.18 3.62
CA THR A 60 -3.55 16.54 2.61
C THR A 60 -4.02 15.14 2.20
N ASN A 61 -4.83 14.48 3.03
CA ASN A 61 -5.28 13.11 2.83
C ASN A 61 -6.75 13.00 2.43
N ILE A 62 -7.61 13.90 2.93
CA ILE A 62 -9.05 13.86 2.68
C ILE A 62 -9.34 13.91 1.17
N ASN A 63 -10.13 12.95 0.70
CA ASN A 63 -10.46 12.77 -0.73
C ASN A 63 -9.23 12.64 -1.66
N SER A 64 -8.05 12.33 -1.13
CA SER A 64 -6.80 12.32 -1.89
C SER A 64 -5.99 11.04 -1.70
N THR A 65 -5.86 10.51 -0.47
CA THR A 65 -5.23 9.21 -0.25
C THR A 65 -6.20 8.08 -0.59
N ARG A 66 -5.69 7.03 -1.22
CA ARG A 66 -6.46 5.85 -1.66
C ARG A 66 -5.54 4.63 -1.75
N GLY A 67 -6.13 3.44 -1.95
CA GLY A 67 -5.40 2.17 -1.95
C GLY A 67 -5.40 1.45 -0.59
N PHE A 68 -6.20 1.93 0.38
CA PHE A 68 -6.40 1.26 1.67
C PHE A 68 -6.95 -0.17 1.49
N ASP A 69 -7.88 -0.33 0.56
CA ASP A 69 -8.51 -1.60 0.18
C ASP A 69 -7.50 -2.64 -0.31
N VAL A 70 -6.49 -2.22 -1.08
CA VAL A 70 -5.41 -3.10 -1.55
C VAL A 70 -4.58 -3.61 -0.36
N ILE A 71 -4.27 -2.73 0.59
CA ILE A 71 -3.51 -3.10 1.79
C ILE A 71 -4.33 -4.00 2.72
N ASP A 72 -5.64 -3.75 2.86
CA ASP A 72 -6.56 -4.60 3.60
C ASP A 72 -6.63 -6.01 3.00
N GLU A 73 -6.69 -6.14 1.67
CA GLU A 73 -6.65 -7.43 0.97
C GLU A 73 -5.34 -8.17 1.25
N ILE A 74 -4.20 -7.47 1.18
CA ILE A 74 -2.89 -8.06 1.50
C ILE A 74 -2.86 -8.55 2.94
N LYS A 75 -3.30 -7.71 3.89
CA LYS A 75 -3.31 -8.06 5.32
C LYS A 75 -4.20 -9.28 5.56
N PHE A 76 -5.37 -9.35 4.95
CA PHE A 76 -6.27 -10.49 5.05
C PHE A 76 -5.62 -11.80 4.58
N VAL A 77 -4.95 -11.78 3.42
CA VAL A 77 -4.27 -12.98 2.89
C VAL A 77 -3.05 -13.36 3.73
N VAL A 78 -2.30 -12.38 4.23
CA VAL A 78 -1.14 -12.60 5.09
C VAL A 78 -1.56 -13.20 6.43
N GLU A 79 -2.59 -12.67 7.08
CA GLU A 79 -3.10 -13.18 8.36
C GLU A 79 -3.63 -14.61 8.26
N LYS A 80 -4.23 -14.99 7.13
CA LYS A 80 -4.62 -16.38 6.88
C LYS A 80 -3.44 -17.35 6.84
N LYS A 81 -2.25 -16.86 6.47
CA LYS A 81 -1.05 -17.70 6.30
C LYS A 81 -0.13 -17.63 7.51
N CYS A 82 0.00 -16.46 8.13
CA CYS A 82 0.88 -16.19 9.24
C CYS A 82 0.16 -15.24 10.23
N PRO A 83 -0.75 -15.77 11.07
CA PRO A 83 -1.52 -14.97 12.01
C PRO A 83 -0.62 -14.13 12.92
N GLN A 84 -0.98 -12.86 13.12
CA GLN A 84 -0.36 -11.91 14.06
C GLN A 84 1.17 -11.78 13.94
N THR A 85 1.73 -12.11 12.76
CA THR A 85 3.18 -12.20 12.58
C THR A 85 3.74 -10.99 11.83
N VAL A 86 3.03 -10.49 10.83
CA VAL A 86 3.52 -9.44 9.93
C VAL A 86 2.83 -8.12 10.25
N SER A 87 3.63 -7.09 10.51
CA SER A 87 3.10 -5.75 10.78
C SER A 87 2.44 -5.15 9.53
N CYS A 88 1.45 -4.28 9.74
CA CYS A 88 0.87 -3.52 8.62
C CYS A 88 1.91 -2.56 8.01
N ALA A 89 2.88 -2.09 8.79
CA ALA A 89 3.94 -1.17 8.34
C ALA A 89 4.84 -1.86 7.30
N ASP A 90 5.22 -3.12 7.57
CA ASP A 90 5.99 -3.93 6.63
C ASP A 90 5.20 -4.19 5.36
N ILE A 91 3.90 -4.47 5.47
CA ILE A 91 3.03 -4.68 4.30
C ILE A 91 2.98 -3.40 3.44
N LEU A 92 2.74 -2.24 4.05
CA LEU A 92 2.70 -0.95 3.35
C LEU A 92 4.04 -0.63 2.67
N THR A 93 5.15 -0.90 3.37
CA THR A 93 6.50 -0.71 2.83
C THR A 93 6.76 -1.61 1.62
N LEU A 94 6.41 -2.89 1.71
CA LEU A 94 6.55 -3.84 0.59
C LEU A 94 5.63 -3.46 -0.58
N ALA A 95 4.41 -3.00 -0.30
CA ALA A 95 3.46 -2.58 -1.33
C ALA A 95 3.95 -1.33 -2.09
N ALA A 96 4.53 -0.36 -1.39
CA ALA A 96 5.15 0.81 -2.00
C ALA A 96 6.35 0.44 -2.88
N ARG A 97 7.24 -0.44 -2.38
CA ARG A 97 8.37 -0.96 -3.16
C ARG A 97 7.91 -1.63 -4.45
N ASP A 98 6.96 -2.56 -4.34
CA ASP A 98 6.50 -3.34 -5.48
C ASP A 98 5.72 -2.47 -6.49
N SER A 99 5.03 -1.43 -6.00
CA SER A 99 4.39 -0.41 -6.85
C SER A 99 5.40 0.31 -7.73
N ILE A 100 6.54 0.74 -7.19
CA ILE A 100 7.60 1.41 -7.97
C ILE A 100 8.13 0.48 -9.08
N VAL A 101 8.41 -0.78 -8.73
CA VAL A 101 8.93 -1.78 -9.68
C VAL A 101 7.93 -2.02 -10.82
N LEU A 102 6.65 -2.14 -10.49
CA LEU A 102 5.59 -2.38 -11.46
C LEU A 102 5.34 -1.18 -12.36
N VAL A 103 5.32 0.05 -11.82
CA VAL A 103 5.14 1.27 -12.63
C VAL A 103 6.30 1.41 -13.62
N ASN A 104 7.55 1.23 -13.18
CA ASN A 104 8.71 1.32 -14.08
C ASN A 104 8.69 0.25 -15.18
N THR A 105 8.33 -0.99 -14.82
CA THR A 105 8.21 -2.09 -15.80
C THR A 105 7.06 -1.86 -16.78
N THR A 106 5.94 -1.28 -16.32
CA THR A 106 4.78 -1.00 -17.16
C THR A 106 5.10 0.09 -18.17
N THR A 107 5.78 1.17 -17.75
CA THR A 107 6.22 2.23 -18.66
C THR A 107 7.10 1.68 -19.78
N LEU A 108 8.08 0.82 -19.46
CA LEU A 108 8.94 0.17 -20.47
C LEU A 108 8.17 -0.74 -21.44
N ASN A 109 7.07 -1.37 -21.00
CA ASN A 109 6.24 -2.20 -21.87
C ASN A 109 5.30 -1.37 -22.76
N LEU A 110 4.83 -0.22 -22.27
CA LEU A 110 4.06 0.74 -23.07
C LEU A 110 4.95 1.40 -24.13
N GLU A 111 6.17 1.78 -23.80
CA GLU A 111 7.15 2.31 -24.77
C GLU A 111 7.50 1.30 -25.85
N LYS A 112 7.47 0.00 -25.56
CA LYS A 112 7.69 -1.06 -26.56
C LYS A 112 6.48 -1.36 -27.45
N SER A 113 5.31 -0.83 -27.11
CA SER A 113 4.05 -1.09 -27.85
C SER A 113 3.68 0.05 -28.80
N ASN A 114 4.55 1.06 -28.98
CA ASN A 114 4.42 2.14 -29.96
C ASN A 114 5.50 2.04 -31.03
#